data_AF-A0A6P0H5Z7-F1
#
_entry.id   AF-A0A6P0H5Z7-F1
#
_cell.length_a   1.000
_cell.length_b   1.000
_cell.length_c   1.000
_cell.angle_alpha   90.00
_cell.angle_beta   90.00
_cell.angle_gamma   90.00
#
_symmetry.space_group_name_H-M   'P 1'
#
loop_
_entity.id
_entity.type
_entity.pdbx_description
1 polymer ?
#
loop_
_entity_poly.entity_id
_entity_poly.type
_entity_poly.pdbx_seq_one_letter_code
_entity_poly.pdbx_strand_id
1 'polypeptide(L)' 'IDEIAATGTAVLVISSDLPEALGISDRLLVMRGGRIVTEMPAAEASEESVMQHATGVHTPSTSTGDRDRAHDAGASR' A
#
# COMPACT_ATOMS: atom_id res chain seq x y z
N ILE A 1 6.35 0.38 -18.89
CA ILE A 1 6.61 -0.18 -17.55
C ILE A 1 6.47 -1.69 -17.60
N ASP A 2 5.41 -2.16 -18.25
CA ASP A 2 5.06 -3.57 -18.43
C ASP A 2 6.19 -4.43 -19.01
N GLU A 3 6.91 -3.92 -20.03
CA GLU A 3 8.00 -4.66 -20.66
C GLU A 3 9.19 -4.89 -19.70
N ILE A 4 9.45 -3.93 -18.80
CA ILE A 4 10.48 -4.07 -17.74
C ILE A 4 9.98 -5.02 -16.66
N ALA A 5 8.73 -4.88 -16.23
CA ALA A 5 8.12 -5.78 -15.24
C ALA A 5 8.10 -7.24 -15.73
N ALA A 6 7.79 -7.46 -17.01
CA ALA A 6 7.77 -8.77 -17.65
C ALA A 6 9.13 -9.48 -17.69
N THR A 7 10.24 -8.75 -17.53
CA THR A 7 11.59 -9.35 -17.41
C THR A 7 11.92 -9.87 -16.01
N GLY A 8 10.96 -9.83 -15.08
CA GLY A 8 11.15 -10.23 -13.68
C GLY A 8 11.74 -9.13 -12.80
N THR A 9 11.71 -7.88 -13.28
CA THR A 9 12.20 -6.72 -12.52
C THR A 9 11.05 -6.06 -11.76
N ALA A 10 11.20 -5.85 -10.46
CA ALA A 10 10.22 -5.10 -9.67
C ALA A 10 10.30 -3.61 -10.00
N VAL A 11 9.15 -2.97 -10.26
CA VAL A 11 9.04 -1.54 -10.53
C VAL A 11 8.22 -0.88 -9.43
N LEU A 12 8.77 0.15 -8.78
CA LEU A 12 8.04 0.99 -7.82
C LEU A 12 7.66 2.29 -8.52
N VAL A 13 6.36 2.57 -8.60
CA VAL A 13 5.82 3.81 -9.16
C VAL A 13 5.24 4.67 -8.04
N ILE A 14 5.53 5.97 -8.09
CA ILE A 14 4.92 6.98 -7.23
C ILE A 14 4.17 7.94 -8.15
N SER A 15 2.84 7.87 -8.14
CA SER A 15 1.97 8.75 -8.93
C SER A 15 0.90 9.37 -8.05
N SER A 16 0.51 10.61 -8.38
CA SER A 16 -0.70 11.25 -7.84
C SER A 16 -1.92 11.02 -8.74
N ASP A 17 -1.73 10.41 -9.91
CA ASP A 17 -2.78 10.01 -10.84
C ASP A 17 -3.22 8.57 -10.51
N LEU A 18 -4.37 8.48 -9.86
CA LEU A 18 -4.92 7.22 -9.39
C LEU A 18 -5.42 6.30 -10.51
N PRO A 19 -6.13 6.80 -11.56
CA PRO A 19 -6.44 6.02 -12.75
C PRO A 19 -5.22 5.35 -13.39
N GLU A 20 -4.11 6.09 -13.54
CA GLU A 20 -2.88 5.55 -14.10
C GLU A 20 -2.29 4.45 -13.21
N ALA A 21 -2.21 4.69 -11.90
CA ALA A 21 -1.66 3.74 -10.95
C ALA A 21 -2.46 2.42 -10.90
N LEU A 22 -3.79 2.50 -10.99
CA LEU A 22 -4.67 1.32 -11.06
C LEU A 22 -4.43 0.49 -12.33
N GLY A 23 -4.16 1.15 -13.46
CA GLY A 23 -4.00 0.49 -14.75
C GLY A 23 -2.68 -0.27 -14.94
N ILE A 24 -1.63 0.12 -14.22
CA ILE A 24 -0.27 -0.42 -14.42
C ILE A 24 0.24 -1.29 -13.25
N SER A 25 -0.47 -1.32 -12.13
CA SER A 25 0.01 -1.97 -10.91
C SER A 25 -0.57 -3.37 -10.75
N ASP A 26 0.20 -4.29 -10.18
CA ASP A 26 -0.34 -5.56 -9.68
C ASP A 26 -0.89 -5.41 -8.24
N ARG A 27 -0.24 -4.56 -7.44
CA ARG A 27 -0.54 -4.28 -6.02
C ARG A 27 -0.48 -2.80 -5.75
N LEU A 28 -1.38 -2.32 -4.89
CA LEU A 28 -1.47 -0.94 -4.43
C LEU A 28 -1.25 -0.87 -2.93
N LEU A 29 -0.34 0.01 -2.52
CA LEU A 29 -0.07 0.35 -1.13
C LEU A 29 -0.53 1.78 -0.89
N VAL A 30 -1.44 1.98 0.07
CA VAL A 30 -1.92 3.32 0.42
C VAL A 30 -1.22 3.79 1.67
N MET A 31 -0.64 4.99 1.63
CA MET A 31 0.05 5.60 2.77
C MET A 31 -0.73 6.79 3.31
N ARG A 32 -0.77 6.93 4.64
CA ARG A 32 -1.32 8.09 5.34
C ARG A 32 -0.52 8.35 6.61
N GLY A 33 -0.09 9.60 6.80
CA GLY A 33 0.68 9.99 8.00
C GLY A 33 2.00 9.21 8.14
N GLY A 34 2.67 8.92 7.03
CA GLY A 34 3.93 8.19 6.99
C GLY A 34 3.83 6.68 7.24
N ARG A 35 2.62 6.10 7.26
CA ARG A 35 2.38 4.67 7.46
C ARG A 35 1.55 4.09 6.33
N ILE A 36 1.83 2.84 5.95
CA ILE A 36 0.94 2.06 5.07
C ILE A 36 -0.33 1.76 5.88
N VAL A 37 -1.48 2.15 5.34
CA VAL A 37 -2.80 1.96 5.98
C VAL A 37 -3.60 0.83 5.34
N THR A 38 -3.28 0.46 4.10
CA THR A 38 -3.86 -0.71 3.44
C THR A 38 -2.96 -1.16 2.30
N GLU A 39 -3.12 -2.44 1.95
CA GLU A 39 -2.53 -3.08 0.79
C GLU A 39 -3.62 -3.88 0.09
N MET A 40 -3.72 -3.77 -1.24
CA MET A 40 -4.71 -4.50 -2.02
C MET A 40 -4.19 -4.87 -3.41
N PRO A 41 -4.67 -5.99 -4.01
CA PRO A 41 -4.50 -6.24 -5.42
C PRO A 41 -5.13 -5.11 -6.25
N ALA A 42 -4.46 -4.65 -7.31
CA ALA A 42 -5.02 -3.60 -8.15
C ALA A 42 -6.33 -4.02 -8.83
N ALA A 43 -6.50 -5.32 -9.11
CA ALA A 43 -7.73 -5.89 -9.65
C ALA A 43 -8.94 -5.76 -8.71
N GLU A 44 -8.71 -5.56 -7.41
CA GLU A 44 -9.76 -5.38 -6.39
C GLU A 44 -9.90 -3.91 -5.97
N ALA A 45 -9.02 -3.04 -6.46
CA ALA A 45 -8.96 -1.64 -6.10
C ALA A 45 -9.88 -0.80 -7.00
N SER A 46 -10.59 0.13 -6.38
CA SER A 46 -11.28 1.23 -7.06
C SER A 46 -10.72 2.57 -6.61
N GLU A 47 -10.86 3.60 -7.44
CA GLU A 47 -10.47 4.97 -7.06
C GLU A 47 -11.12 5.39 -5.74
N GLU A 48 -12.41 5.10 -5.58
CA GLU A 48 -13.15 5.38 -4.36
C GLU A 48 -12.55 4.68 -3.14
N SER A 49 -12.29 3.36 -3.23
CA SER A 49 -11.73 2.59 -2.10
C SER A 49 -10.36 3.13 -1.67
N VAL A 50 -9.48 3.43 -2.63
CA VAL A 50 -8.15 3.98 -2.35
C VAL A 50 -8.26 5.35 -1.70
N MET A 51 -9.15 6.21 -2.22
CA MET A 51 -9.39 7.54 -1.64
C MET A 51 -9.96 7.46 -0.23
N GLN A 52 -10.86 6.52 0.07
CA GLN A 52 -11.38 6.30 1.43
C GLN A 52 -10.25 5.93 2.41
N HIS A 53 -9.31 5.07 2.02
CA HIS A 53 -8.16 4.73 2.85
C HIS A 53 -7.16 5.89 2.99
N ALA A 54 -6.86 6.60 1.90
CA ALA A 54 -5.92 7.72 1.88
C ALA A 54 -6.40 8.89 2.75
N THR A 55 -7.69 9.22 2.67
CA THR A 55 -8.31 10.31 3.45
C THR A 55 -8.69 9.89 4.86
N GLY A 56 -8.81 8.58 5.13
CA GLY A 56 -9.18 8.04 6.43
C GLY A 56 -10.66 8.00 6.72
N VAL A 57 -11.50 8.04 5.68
CA VAL A 57 -12.97 7.93 5.78
C VAL A 57 -13.42 6.46 5.86
N HIS A 58 -12.50 5.51 5.84
CA HIS A 58 -12.79 4.08 5.95
C HIS A 58 -13.22 3.68 7.38
N THR A 59 -14.40 3.07 7.54
CA THR A 59 -14.81 2.38 8.77
C THR A 59 -13.86 1.21 9.02
N PRO A 60 -13.10 1.17 10.11
CA PRO A 60 -12.02 0.19 10.26
C PRO A 60 -12.56 -1.25 10.31
N SER A 61 -12.24 -2.05 9.31
CA SER A 61 -12.25 -3.51 9.39
C SER A 61 -10.92 -3.94 10.01
N THR A 62 -10.96 -4.27 11.30
CA THR A 62 -9.81 -4.78 12.04
C THR A 62 -9.39 -6.12 11.45
N SER A 63 -8.22 -6.18 10.82
CA SER A 63 -7.51 -7.43 10.58
C SER A 63 -6.02 -7.31 10.93
N THR A 64 -5.58 -8.37 11.58
CA THR A 64 -4.36 -8.58 12.37
C THR A 64 -3.06 -8.45 11.56
N GLY A 65 -2.12 -7.62 12.05
CA GLY A 65 -0.76 -7.52 11.51
C GLY A 65 0.28 -6.76 12.34
N ASP A 66 -0.05 -6.26 13.54
CA ASP A 66 0.93 -5.55 14.42
C ASP A 66 1.78 -6.55 15.24
N ARG A 67 2.47 -7.48 14.55
CA ARG A 67 3.38 -8.46 15.19
C ARG A 67 4.88 -8.14 15.08
N ASP A 68 5.25 -6.94 14.63
CA ASP A 68 6.65 -6.57 14.43
C ASP A 68 7.15 -5.42 15.33
N ARG A 69 6.52 -5.22 16.50
CA ARG A 69 7.00 -4.25 17.50
C ARG A 69 7.75 -4.85 18.69
N ALA A 70 8.24 -6.08 18.58
CA ALA A 70 9.01 -6.75 19.64
C ALA A 70 10.43 -7.13 19.20
N HIS A 71 11.26 -6.15 18.83
CA HIS A 71 12.72 -6.38 18.70
C HIS A 71 13.63 -5.20 19.09
N ASP A 72 13.13 -4.18 19.81
CA ASP A 72 14.01 -3.10 20.32
C ASP A 72 13.78 -2.78 21.81
N ALA A 73 13.77 -3.82 22.66
CA ALA A 73 13.92 -3.66 24.10
C ALA A 73 15.08 -4.54 24.57
N GLY A 74 16.31 -4.01 24.48
CA GLY A 74 17.51 -4.72 24.90
C GLY A 74 18.74 -3.83 25.06
N ALA A 75 18.94 -3.36 26.30
CA ALA A 75 20.22 -3.06 26.94
C ALA A 75 20.99 -1.78 26.54
N SER A 76 20.78 -0.71 27.33
CA SER A 76 21.92 -0.09 28.02
C SER A 76 21.48 0.73 29.23
N ARG A 77 22.06 0.36 30.38
CA ARG A 77 22.00 0.93 31.73
C ARG A 77 20.96 0.34 32.68
#